data_AF-A0A929GNJ2-F1
#
_entry.id   AF-A0A929GNJ2-F1
#
_cell.length_a   1.000
_cell.length_b   1.000
_cell.length_c   1.000
_cell.angle_alpha   90.00
_cell.angle_beta   90.00
_cell.angle_gamma   90.00
#
_symmetry.space_group_name_H-M   'P 1'
#
loop_
_entity.id
_entity.type
_entity.pdbx_description
1 polymer ?
#
loop_
_entity_poly.entity_id
_entity_poly.type
_entity_poly.pdbx_seq_one_letter_code
_entity_poly.pdbx_strand_id
1 'polypeptide(L)'
;GWVVVDFIIFDISKTTDIENAIRMFRRKYQIPKNRCIGDADGVGCLENNMEVLTEKGWKKAIDITKIDSIVSKDEFGYKEYVKPFEIIHHEREKFTRINDDLAFTNTHIHFYKTRPEHKVKSKYWDDITEFKAFSCDQEVTPKENEKEYVSFIETKGYKNQIYVELELFCRFLGWILSDGHIDNYNNKNIIAISQSTKSPHNEEIEYILNKLGVNWRKDVQKEALNRYSFQHKSLFEWIKYNCYNGEKQNFETKTLPQVIKDANKDCFMAFCETFINGDGYYHKDKMQFVGTNKTLLDEIQVGLFMNGINSRFYISHKKGSIGVIDGRSFKRKKDCYLLSEVSHPPRYIIKKTETFFDKAVNIRIPNKTRAMLVRNGKNVFWTHNGGVIDGTGIIGFVNISTPIKEKGDMPKYKNLQVQCLYHLADKVNEGGLWIKADFSSKVKEYIKEELDQIQSRNTDERKLDCKRKSDIKEDIGRSPDYRDALLMRVYFDLKQVKRRFVGTRQRRTI
;
A
#
# COMPACT_ATOMS: atom_id res chain seq x y z
N GLY A 1 -18.86 -16.12 -38.41
CA GLY A 1 -18.06 -16.60 -37.27
C GLY A 1 -16.97 -15.60 -36.92
N TRP A 2 -16.06 -15.99 -36.03
CA TRP A 2 -14.83 -15.27 -35.73
C TRP A 2 -13.74 -15.63 -36.73
N VAL A 3 -12.86 -14.68 -37.02
CA VAL A 3 -11.71 -14.88 -37.90
C VAL A 3 -10.46 -14.32 -37.22
N VAL A 4 -9.46 -15.18 -36.98
CA VAL A 4 -8.12 -14.76 -36.56
C VAL A 4 -7.40 -14.28 -37.82
N VAL A 5 -7.12 -12.98 -37.90
CA VAL A 5 -6.57 -12.33 -39.11
C VAL A 5 -5.07 -12.05 -39.04
N ASP A 6 -4.52 -11.96 -37.83
CA ASP A 6 -3.10 -11.70 -37.57
C ASP A 6 -2.75 -12.20 -36.17
N PHE A 7 -1.46 -12.42 -35.90
CA PHE A 7 -0.96 -12.81 -34.59
C PHE A 7 0.52 -12.45 -34.44
N ILE A 8 0.97 -12.38 -33.19
CA ILE A 8 2.38 -12.26 -32.83
C ILE A 8 2.61 -13.06 -31.55
N ILE A 9 3.73 -13.77 -31.49
CA ILE A 9 4.13 -14.59 -30.33
C ILE A 9 5.40 -13.98 -29.76
N PHE A 10 5.53 -14.01 -28.43
CA PHE A 10 6.70 -13.54 -27.72
C PHE A 10 7.19 -14.64 -26.77
N ASP A 11 8.48 -14.99 -26.86
CA ASP A 11 9.11 -16.06 -26.08
C ASP A 11 9.44 -15.68 -24.61
N ILE A 12 8.80 -14.63 -24.06
CA ILE A 12 9.17 -13.78 -22.89
C ILE A 12 9.67 -12.42 -23.38
N SER A 13 8.79 -11.42 -23.35
CA SER A 13 9.07 -10.06 -23.85
C SER A 13 9.00 -9.00 -22.74
N LYS A 14 9.58 -7.82 -23.01
CA LYS A 14 9.31 -6.65 -22.18
C LYS A 14 7.84 -6.28 -22.37
N THR A 15 7.15 -5.88 -21.29
CA THR A 15 5.74 -5.44 -21.39
C THR A 15 5.59 -4.35 -22.45
N THR A 16 6.57 -3.45 -22.58
CA THR A 16 6.65 -2.43 -23.63
C THR A 16 6.51 -2.98 -25.06
N ASP A 17 7.09 -4.14 -25.37
CA ASP A 17 6.97 -4.78 -26.70
C ASP A 17 5.54 -5.26 -26.95
N ILE A 18 4.93 -5.90 -25.94
CA ILE A 18 3.52 -6.34 -26.00
C ILE A 18 2.60 -5.14 -26.18
N GLU A 19 2.83 -4.05 -25.42
CA GLU A 19 2.03 -2.84 -25.56
C GLU A 19 2.17 -2.19 -26.93
N ASN A 20 3.38 -2.15 -27.47
CA ASN A 20 3.65 -1.62 -28.80
C ASN A 20 3.00 -2.49 -29.87
N ALA A 21 3.02 -3.81 -29.73
CA ALA A 21 2.31 -4.72 -30.62
C ALA A 21 0.80 -4.53 -30.54
N ILE A 22 0.23 -4.36 -29.34
CA ILE A 22 -1.19 -4.02 -29.17
C ILE A 22 -1.50 -2.68 -29.86
N ARG A 23 -0.70 -1.63 -29.64
CA ARG A 23 -0.89 -0.32 -30.29
C ARG A 23 -0.78 -0.43 -31.81
N MET A 24 0.17 -1.21 -32.31
CA MET A 24 0.40 -1.48 -33.72
C MET A 24 -0.81 -2.18 -34.34
N PHE A 25 -1.24 -3.33 -33.81
CA PHE A 25 -2.42 -4.05 -34.32
C PHE A 25 -3.68 -3.20 -34.26
N ARG A 26 -3.87 -2.43 -33.19
CA ARG A 26 -5.00 -1.49 -33.09
C ARG A 26 -5.00 -0.45 -34.21
N ARG A 27 -3.84 0.11 -34.56
CA ARG A 27 -3.74 1.08 -35.67
C ARG A 27 -3.93 0.40 -37.01
N LYS A 28 -3.23 -0.72 -37.23
CA LYS A 28 -3.30 -1.52 -38.47
C LYS A 28 -4.73 -1.95 -38.81
N TYR A 29 -5.47 -2.42 -37.81
CA TYR A 29 -6.84 -2.94 -37.97
C TYR A 29 -7.93 -1.96 -37.51
N GLN A 30 -7.58 -0.71 -37.20
CA GLN A 30 -8.50 0.35 -36.77
C GLN A 30 -9.42 -0.04 -35.60
N ILE A 31 -8.86 -0.74 -34.60
CA ILE A 31 -9.62 -1.25 -33.45
C ILE A 31 -9.55 -0.24 -32.28
N PRO A 32 -10.70 0.30 -31.82
CA PRO A 32 -10.73 1.22 -30.68
C PRO A 32 -10.38 0.49 -29.37
N LYS A 33 -9.87 1.21 -28.36
CA LYS A 33 -9.40 0.63 -27.08
C LYS A 33 -10.47 -0.22 -26.38
N ASN A 34 -11.72 0.22 -26.42
CA ASN A 34 -12.89 -0.46 -25.85
C ASN A 34 -13.34 -1.72 -26.63
N ARG A 35 -12.64 -2.07 -27.71
CA ARG A 35 -12.80 -3.32 -28.47
C ARG A 35 -11.52 -4.16 -28.46
N CYS A 36 -10.58 -3.80 -27.59
CA CYS A 36 -9.39 -4.59 -27.31
C CYS A 36 -9.50 -5.11 -25.89
N ILE A 37 -9.06 -6.34 -25.70
CA ILE A 37 -9.04 -7.00 -24.41
C ILE A 37 -7.69 -7.70 -24.26
N GLY A 38 -7.19 -7.75 -23.03
CA GLY A 38 -6.05 -8.56 -22.68
C GLY A 38 -6.16 -9.03 -21.25
N ASP A 39 -5.26 -9.90 -20.86
CA ASP A 39 -5.21 -10.41 -19.49
C ASP A 39 -4.90 -9.26 -18.52
N ALA A 40 -5.78 -9.05 -17.54
CA ALA A 40 -5.63 -8.02 -16.51
C ALA A 40 -4.79 -8.48 -15.33
N ASP A 41 -4.32 -9.72 -15.39
CA ASP A 41 -3.47 -10.32 -14.40
C ASP A 41 -2.13 -9.55 -14.35
N GLY A 42 -1.99 -8.68 -13.35
CA GLY A 42 -0.80 -7.85 -13.17
C GLY A 42 0.44 -8.72 -13.04
N VAL A 43 1.53 -8.30 -13.71
CA VAL A 43 2.81 -9.05 -13.79
C VAL A 43 3.93 -8.40 -12.96
N GLY A 44 3.70 -7.18 -12.45
CA GLY A 44 4.64 -6.47 -11.59
C GLY A 44 4.63 -7.06 -10.19
N CYS A 45 5.79 -7.26 -9.57
CA CYS A 45 5.87 -7.88 -8.25
C CYS A 45 6.76 -7.08 -7.31
N LEU A 46 6.47 -7.19 -6.01
CA LEU A 46 7.32 -6.68 -4.93
C LEU A 46 8.32 -7.75 -4.50
N GLU A 47 9.50 -7.32 -4.03
CA GLU A 47 10.40 -8.20 -3.29
C GLU A 47 9.77 -8.56 -1.93
N ASN A 48 10.02 -9.78 -1.43
CA ASN A 48 9.42 -10.28 -0.19
C ASN A 48 9.72 -9.43 1.05
N ASN A 49 10.88 -8.77 1.07
CA ASN A 49 11.35 -7.95 2.18
C ASN A 49 10.78 -6.52 2.18
N MET A 50 10.14 -6.09 1.09
CA MET A 50 9.46 -4.81 1.05
C MET A 50 8.26 -4.82 1.99
N GLU A 51 7.90 -3.65 2.51
CA GLU A 51 6.74 -3.47 3.37
C GLU A 51 5.67 -2.67 2.64
N VAL A 52 4.42 -3.08 2.78
CA VAL A 52 3.24 -2.36 2.31
C VAL A 52 2.60 -1.67 3.51
N LEU A 53 2.23 -0.41 3.35
CA LEU A 53 1.53 0.30 4.42
C LEU A 53 0.08 -0.17 4.50
N THR A 54 -0.33 -0.62 5.69
CA THR A 54 -1.71 -1.00 6.00
C THR A 54 -2.31 -0.04 7.02
N GLU A 55 -3.62 -0.15 7.25
CA GLU A 55 -4.33 0.51 8.35
C GLU A 55 -3.68 0.27 9.72
N LYS A 56 -3.04 -0.90 9.91
CA LYS A 56 -2.35 -1.28 11.15
C LYS A 56 -0.86 -0.95 11.16
N GLY A 57 -0.36 -0.26 10.13
CA GLY A 57 1.06 0.07 9.96
C GLY A 57 1.76 -0.78 8.90
N TRP A 58 3.08 -0.72 8.89
CA TRP A 58 3.92 -1.40 7.90
C TRP A 58 3.86 -2.92 8.09
N LYS A 59 3.60 -3.64 7.00
CA LYS A 59 3.58 -5.11 6.98
C LYS A 59 4.39 -5.61 5.79
N LYS A 60 5.21 -6.65 5.96
CA LYS A 60 5.99 -7.20 4.84
C LYS A 60 5.06 -7.68 3.73
N ALA A 61 5.46 -7.47 2.49
CA ALA A 61 4.68 -7.85 1.30
C ALA A 61 4.34 -9.35 1.30
N ILE A 62 5.27 -10.19 1.77
CA ILE A 62 5.05 -11.64 1.91
C ILE A 62 4.00 -12.01 2.96
N ASP A 63 3.77 -11.15 3.96
CA ASP A 63 2.83 -11.38 5.05
C ASP A 63 1.45 -10.75 4.78
N ILE A 64 1.27 -10.06 3.64
CA ILE A 64 0.00 -9.47 3.26
C ILE A 64 -1.01 -10.59 2.95
N THR A 65 -2.24 -10.37 3.37
CA THR A 65 -3.38 -11.28 3.22
C THR A 65 -4.60 -10.52 2.70
N LYS A 66 -5.63 -11.23 2.22
CA LYS A 66 -6.85 -10.61 1.69
C LYS A 66 -7.69 -9.88 2.76
N ILE A 67 -7.42 -10.12 4.04
CA ILE A 67 -8.11 -9.42 5.13
C ILE A 67 -7.45 -8.08 5.48
N ASP A 68 -6.20 -7.87 5.08
CA ASP A 68 -5.48 -6.63 5.35
C ASP A 68 -6.08 -5.47 4.56
N SER A 69 -6.07 -4.30 5.20
CA SER A 69 -6.58 -3.05 4.66
C SER A 69 -5.37 -2.19 4.26
N ILE A 70 -5.08 -2.10 2.96
CA ILE A 70 -3.87 -1.44 2.43
C ILE A 70 -4.16 0.04 2.18
N VAL A 71 -3.19 0.90 2.48
CA VAL A 71 -3.22 2.32 2.11
C VAL A 71 -3.03 2.47 0.61
N SER A 72 -4.06 3.01 -0.05
CA SER A 72 -4.10 3.32 -1.47
C SER A 72 -4.47 4.79 -1.69
N LYS A 73 -4.57 5.21 -2.95
CA LYS A 73 -5.09 6.53 -3.34
C LYS A 73 -6.16 6.40 -4.41
N ASP A 74 -7.22 7.19 -4.30
CA ASP A 74 -8.30 7.21 -5.27
C ASP A 74 -7.90 7.95 -6.56
N GLU A 75 -8.84 8.05 -7.50
CA GLU A 75 -8.61 8.69 -8.81
C GLU A 75 -8.30 10.19 -8.75
N PHE A 76 -8.58 10.83 -7.61
CA PHE A 76 -8.28 12.23 -7.34
C PHE A 76 -6.99 12.40 -6.52
N GLY A 77 -6.36 11.30 -6.10
CA GLY A 77 -5.12 11.28 -5.32
C GLY A 77 -5.32 11.26 -3.81
N TYR A 78 -6.56 11.26 -3.32
CA TYR A 78 -6.84 11.18 -1.89
C TYR A 78 -6.63 9.77 -1.35
N LYS A 79 -6.11 9.69 -0.13
CA LYS A 79 -5.92 8.43 0.60
C LYS A 79 -7.23 7.67 0.71
N GLU A 80 -7.17 6.38 0.47
CA GLU A 80 -8.22 5.42 0.80
C GLU A 80 -7.64 4.10 1.33
N TYR A 81 -8.49 3.26 1.90
CA TYR A 81 -8.11 1.91 2.33
C TYR A 81 -8.77 0.88 1.43
N VAL A 82 -7.99 -0.11 1.00
CA VAL A 82 -8.42 -1.10 0.01
C VAL A 82 -7.95 -2.49 0.41
N LYS A 83 -8.84 -3.49 0.29
CA LYS A 83 -8.49 -4.89 0.55
C LYS A 83 -7.99 -5.59 -0.73
N PRO A 84 -6.90 -6.37 -0.67
CA PRO A 84 -6.51 -7.22 -1.78
C PRO A 84 -7.59 -8.23 -2.13
N PHE A 85 -7.86 -8.42 -3.42
CA PHE A 85 -8.74 -9.50 -3.87
C PHE A 85 -7.95 -10.77 -4.23
N GLU A 86 -6.65 -10.62 -4.54
CA GLU A 86 -5.77 -11.70 -4.94
C GLU A 86 -4.31 -11.39 -4.55
N ILE A 87 -3.60 -12.44 -4.16
CA ILE A 87 -2.20 -12.39 -3.74
C ILE A 87 -1.55 -13.63 -4.33
N ILE A 88 -0.50 -13.44 -5.11
CA ILE A 88 0.19 -14.50 -5.82
C ILE A 88 1.65 -14.48 -5.40
N HIS A 89 2.15 -15.63 -4.95
CA HIS A 89 3.55 -15.82 -4.60
C HIS A 89 4.26 -16.50 -5.75
N HIS A 90 5.36 -15.90 -6.18
CA HIS A 90 6.20 -16.40 -7.24
C HIS A 90 7.52 -16.88 -6.64
N GLU A 91 7.89 -18.12 -6.95
CA GLU A 91 9.17 -18.69 -6.50
C GLU A 91 10.37 -18.12 -7.27
N ARG A 92 10.13 -17.55 -8.46
CA ARG A 92 11.18 -17.00 -9.32
C ARG A 92 10.65 -15.97 -10.31
N GLU A 93 11.00 -14.71 -10.11
CA GLU A 93 10.74 -13.59 -11.03
C GLU A 93 12.00 -12.81 -11.34
N LYS A 94 12.02 -12.14 -12.50
CA LYS A 94 13.15 -11.30 -12.92
C LYS A 94 12.99 -9.87 -12.41
N PHE A 95 13.95 -9.42 -11.61
CA PHE A 95 14.05 -8.07 -11.11
C PHE A 95 15.17 -7.30 -11.82
N THR A 96 15.00 -5.98 -11.93
CA THR A 96 16.05 -5.04 -12.33
C THR A 96 16.35 -4.13 -11.15
N ARG A 97 17.60 -4.12 -10.68
CA ARG A 97 18.10 -3.26 -9.59
C ARG A 97 18.79 -2.02 -10.14
N ILE A 98 18.59 -0.87 -9.51
CA ILE A 98 19.40 0.34 -9.73
C ILE A 98 20.29 0.60 -8.51
N ASN A 99 21.57 0.92 -8.73
CA ASN A 99 22.52 1.45 -7.74
C ASN A 99 22.61 0.75 -6.36
N ASP A 100 22.17 -0.50 -6.26
CA ASP A 100 21.99 -1.24 -4.99
C ASP A 100 20.85 -0.73 -4.08
N ASP A 101 20.02 0.19 -4.56
CA ASP A 101 18.96 0.84 -3.77
C ASP A 101 17.58 0.23 -3.98
N LEU A 102 17.15 0.10 -5.25
CA LEU A 102 15.78 -0.22 -5.61
C LEU A 102 15.75 -1.31 -6.67
N ALA A 103 14.96 -2.36 -6.45
CA ALA A 103 14.76 -3.44 -7.41
C ALA A 103 13.28 -3.77 -7.58
N PHE A 104 12.82 -3.84 -8.83
CA PHE A 104 11.45 -4.24 -9.16
C PHE A 104 11.46 -5.11 -10.40
N THR A 105 10.39 -5.89 -10.59
CA THR A 105 10.18 -6.53 -11.88
C THR A 105 9.94 -5.46 -12.94
N ASN A 106 10.33 -5.74 -14.19
CA ASN A 106 10.31 -4.76 -15.28
C ASN A 106 8.94 -4.10 -15.48
N THR A 107 7.89 -4.84 -15.17
CA THR A 107 6.49 -4.51 -15.43
C THR A 107 5.81 -3.85 -14.23
N HIS A 108 6.57 -3.61 -13.16
CA HIS A 108 6.12 -2.88 -11.98
C HIS A 108 5.99 -1.39 -12.33
N ILE A 109 4.85 -0.77 -12.01
CA ILE A 109 4.57 0.62 -12.34
C ILE A 109 4.93 1.51 -11.16
N HIS A 110 5.70 2.57 -11.40
CA HIS A 110 5.97 3.58 -10.39
C HIS A 110 5.37 4.92 -10.76
N PHE A 111 4.96 5.65 -9.72
CA PHE A 111 4.60 7.05 -9.80
C PHE A 111 5.87 7.87 -9.58
N TYR A 112 6.22 8.72 -10.55
CA TYR A 112 7.51 9.39 -10.57
C TYR A 112 7.44 10.80 -11.15
N LYS A 113 8.49 11.56 -10.88
CA LYS A 113 8.81 12.85 -11.48
C LYS A 113 10.25 12.83 -12.00
N THR A 114 10.49 13.38 -13.20
CA THR A 114 11.87 13.57 -13.69
C THR A 114 12.50 14.86 -13.17
N ARG A 115 11.69 15.82 -12.73
CA ARG A 115 12.12 17.06 -12.06
C ARG A 115 11.09 17.46 -11.00
N PRO A 116 11.47 18.14 -9.89
CA PRO A 116 10.56 18.46 -8.79
C PRO A 116 9.28 19.20 -9.22
N GLU A 117 9.41 20.13 -10.17
CA GLU A 117 8.34 20.97 -10.72
C GLU A 117 7.39 20.22 -11.66
N HIS A 118 7.77 19.02 -12.13
CA HIS A 118 6.92 18.25 -13.02
C HIS A 118 5.74 17.64 -12.26
N LYS A 119 4.61 17.50 -12.97
CA LYS A 119 3.48 16.68 -12.50
C LYS A 119 3.92 15.22 -12.37
N VAL A 120 3.36 14.53 -11.38
CA VAL A 120 3.55 13.09 -11.21
C VAL A 120 3.05 12.36 -12.47
N LYS A 121 3.85 11.43 -12.96
CA LYS A 121 3.53 10.51 -14.06
C LYS A 121 3.64 9.09 -13.56
N SER A 122 3.12 8.13 -14.32
CA SER A 122 3.38 6.70 -14.11
C SER A 122 4.05 6.09 -15.33
N LYS A 123 4.96 5.14 -15.10
CA LYS A 123 5.62 4.34 -16.15
C LYS A 123 6.10 3.02 -15.54
N TYR A 124 6.40 2.04 -16.39
CA TYR A 124 7.01 0.79 -15.95
C TYR A 124 8.42 0.98 -15.45
N TRP A 125 8.89 0.01 -14.68
CA TRP A 125 10.22 0.04 -14.10
C TRP A 125 11.31 -0.02 -15.17
N ASP A 126 11.18 -0.88 -16.18
CA ASP A 126 12.17 -0.98 -17.27
C ASP A 126 12.39 0.37 -17.96
N ASP A 127 11.29 1.04 -18.27
CA ASP A 127 11.20 2.37 -18.81
C ASP A 127 11.75 3.48 -17.89
N ILE A 128 11.62 3.32 -16.57
CA ILE A 128 12.15 4.25 -15.57
C ILE A 128 13.67 4.10 -15.46
N THR A 129 14.17 2.87 -15.58
CA THR A 129 15.62 2.60 -15.52
C THR A 129 16.39 3.16 -16.72
N GLU A 130 15.72 3.58 -17.78
CA GLU A 130 16.31 4.30 -18.92
C GLU A 130 16.57 5.78 -18.63
N PHE A 131 15.97 6.36 -17.58
CA PHE A 131 16.21 7.75 -17.21
C PHE A 131 17.57 7.94 -16.53
N LYS A 132 18.20 9.09 -16.74
CA LYS A 132 19.40 9.49 -15.98
C LYS A 132 19.11 9.70 -14.49
N ALA A 133 17.94 10.27 -14.18
CA ALA A 133 17.51 10.51 -12.81
C ALA A 133 15.99 10.70 -12.71
N PHE A 134 15.44 10.32 -11.56
CA PHE A 134 14.02 10.46 -11.24
C PHE A 134 13.81 10.58 -9.73
N SER A 135 12.60 10.95 -9.33
CA SER A 135 12.12 10.91 -7.95
C SER A 135 10.82 10.12 -7.94
N CYS A 136 10.67 9.20 -6.98
CA CYS A 136 9.40 8.53 -6.76
C CYS A 136 8.43 9.48 -6.05
N ASP A 137 7.15 9.35 -6.36
CA ASP A 137 6.08 9.98 -5.61
C ASP A 137 5.96 9.36 -4.21
N GLN A 138 5.81 10.20 -3.19
CA GLN A 138 5.68 9.83 -1.78
C GLN A 138 4.47 10.46 -1.12
N GLU A 139 3.83 11.41 -1.81
CA GLU A 139 2.85 12.31 -1.21
C GLU A 139 1.55 11.58 -0.94
N VAL A 140 1.12 11.59 0.31
CA VAL A 140 -0.17 11.05 0.74
C VAL A 140 -1.08 12.23 0.97
N THR A 141 -2.19 12.30 0.24
CA THR A 141 -3.18 13.37 0.41
C THR A 141 -4.28 12.88 1.36
N PRO A 142 -4.36 13.33 2.62
CA PRO A 142 -5.43 12.91 3.52
C PRO A 142 -6.81 13.34 3.04
N LYS A 143 -7.84 12.63 3.51
CA LYS A 143 -9.21 13.15 3.55
C LYS A 143 -9.39 13.93 4.85
N GLU A 144 -10.17 15.00 4.82
CA GLU A 144 -10.45 15.81 6.01
C GLU A 144 -11.01 14.94 7.14
N ASN A 145 -10.59 15.24 8.37
CA ASN A 145 -11.08 14.58 9.57
C ASN A 145 -11.66 15.64 10.53
N GLU A 146 -12.89 15.43 10.97
CA GLU A 146 -13.70 16.37 11.76
C GLU A 146 -13.56 16.18 13.27
N LYS A 147 -12.69 15.27 13.74
CA LYS A 147 -12.60 14.98 15.17
C LYS A 147 -11.85 16.08 15.93
N GLU A 148 -12.56 16.77 16.82
CA GLU A 148 -12.03 17.93 17.57
C GLU A 148 -11.70 17.64 19.04
N TYR A 149 -12.24 16.57 19.65
CA TYR A 149 -12.12 16.31 21.10
C TYR A 149 -11.95 14.83 21.47
N VAL A 150 -11.43 14.58 22.68
CA VAL A 150 -11.47 13.29 23.40
C VAL A 150 -12.02 13.48 24.82
N SER A 151 -12.66 12.46 25.39
CA SER A 151 -13.27 12.54 26.72
C SER A 151 -12.95 11.34 27.59
N PHE A 152 -12.75 11.56 28.89
CA PHE A 152 -12.48 10.51 29.88
C PHE A 152 -13.40 10.69 31.10
N ILE A 153 -14.04 9.60 31.54
CA ILE A 153 -15.04 9.61 32.62
C ILE A 153 -14.55 8.73 33.78
N GLU A 154 -14.48 9.24 35.01
CA GLU A 154 -14.25 8.41 36.21
C GLU A 154 -15.54 7.75 36.72
N THR A 155 -15.46 6.50 37.19
CA THR A 155 -16.60 5.70 37.65
C THR A 155 -17.18 6.14 39.00
N LYS A 156 -16.55 7.07 39.72
CA LYS A 156 -17.06 7.61 41.00
C LYS A 156 -17.55 9.04 40.85
N GLY A 157 -18.71 9.19 40.18
CA GLY A 157 -19.50 10.43 40.11
C GLY A 157 -19.12 11.37 38.96
N TYR A 158 -20.11 12.09 38.43
CA TYR A 158 -20.01 13.06 37.32
C TYR A 158 -19.03 14.23 37.55
N LYS A 159 -18.33 14.31 38.70
CA LYS A 159 -17.48 15.46 39.07
C LYS A 159 -16.05 15.43 38.51
N ASN A 160 -15.57 14.30 37.99
CA ASN A 160 -14.19 14.14 37.49
C ASN A 160 -14.12 13.76 35.99
N GLN A 161 -15.10 14.23 35.21
CA GLN A 161 -15.04 14.06 33.76
C GLN A 161 -14.16 15.14 33.14
N ILE A 162 -13.19 14.75 32.33
CA ILE A 162 -12.37 15.68 31.55
C ILE A 162 -12.74 15.57 30.07
N TYR A 163 -12.95 16.72 29.46
CA TYR A 163 -13.08 16.90 28.02
C TYR A 163 -11.84 17.63 27.55
N VAL A 164 -11.08 17.00 26.65
CA VAL A 164 -9.79 17.52 26.21
C VAL A 164 -9.88 17.75 24.71
N GLU A 165 -9.61 18.99 24.31
CA GLU A 165 -9.39 19.34 22.92
C GLU A 165 -8.30 18.46 22.31
N LEU A 166 -8.51 17.99 21.07
CA LEU A 166 -7.62 17.02 20.47
C LEU A 166 -6.20 17.56 20.33
N GLU A 167 -6.02 18.85 20.00
CA GLU A 167 -4.69 19.45 19.94
C GLU A 167 -3.98 19.41 21.31
N LEU A 168 -4.66 19.82 22.39
CA LEU A 168 -4.12 19.76 23.74
C LEU A 168 -3.78 18.32 24.15
N PHE A 169 -4.63 17.36 23.76
CA PHE A 169 -4.39 15.94 24.02
C PHE A 169 -3.20 15.39 23.24
N CYS A 170 -3.01 15.82 21.98
CA CYS A 170 -1.84 15.52 21.17
C CYS A 170 -0.55 16.04 21.82
N ARG A 171 -0.56 17.30 22.28
CA ARG A 171 0.57 17.90 23.01
C ARG A 171 0.92 17.10 24.27
N PHE A 172 -0.09 16.77 25.06
CA PHE A 172 0.06 15.93 26.25
C PHE A 172 0.65 14.56 25.91
N LEU A 173 0.13 13.87 24.88
CA LEU A 173 0.64 12.55 24.50
C LEU A 173 2.05 12.60 23.91
N GLY A 174 2.48 13.69 23.28
CA GLY A 174 3.88 13.84 22.86
C GLY A 174 4.82 13.77 24.05
N TRP A 175 4.51 14.49 25.14
CA TRP A 175 5.23 14.38 26.41
C TRP A 175 5.13 13.00 27.06
N ILE A 176 3.96 12.36 27.02
CA ILE A 176 3.81 11.00 27.58
C ILE A 176 4.66 9.97 26.83
N LEU A 177 4.70 10.06 25.49
CA LEU A 177 5.41 9.10 24.67
C LEU A 177 6.92 9.33 24.61
N SER A 178 7.41 10.56 24.78
CA SER A 178 8.84 10.83 24.99
C SER A 178 9.24 10.55 26.44
N ASP A 179 9.04 11.53 27.32
CA ASP A 179 9.56 11.60 28.69
C ASP A 179 8.61 11.09 29.79
N GLY A 180 7.39 10.71 29.42
CA GLY A 180 6.39 10.25 30.37
C GLY A 180 6.44 8.77 30.69
N HIS A 181 5.85 8.43 31.85
CA HIS A 181 5.61 7.07 32.28
C HIS A 181 4.28 6.97 33.04
N ILE A 182 3.75 5.76 33.07
CA ILE A 182 2.64 5.38 33.94
C ILE A 182 3.12 4.34 34.94
N ASP A 183 2.62 4.41 36.16
CA ASP A 183 2.97 3.47 37.22
C ASP A 183 1.74 3.11 38.07
N ASN A 184 1.67 1.86 38.52
CA ASN A 184 0.67 1.41 39.48
C ASN A 184 1.39 1.02 40.77
N TYR A 185 1.35 1.93 41.75
CA TYR A 185 2.01 1.73 43.03
C TYR A 185 1.01 1.87 44.17
N ASN A 186 0.93 0.86 45.05
CA ASN A 186 -0.02 0.81 46.17
C ASN A 186 -1.46 1.15 45.75
N ASN A 187 -1.94 0.55 44.66
CA ASN A 187 -3.26 0.81 44.06
C ASN A 187 -3.50 2.27 43.59
N LYS A 188 -2.45 3.06 43.39
CA LYS A 188 -2.52 4.40 42.81
C LYS A 188 -2.06 4.36 41.36
N ASN A 189 -2.95 4.79 40.46
CA ASN A 189 -2.69 4.93 39.03
C ASN A 189 -2.02 6.28 38.76
N ILE A 190 -0.70 6.29 38.70
CA ILE A 190 0.11 7.50 38.55
C ILE A 190 0.45 7.70 37.09
N ILE A 191 0.22 8.91 36.60
CA ILE A 191 0.73 9.39 35.32
C ILE A 191 1.77 10.46 35.64
N ALA A 192 2.94 10.38 35.02
CA ALA A 192 4.01 11.33 35.29
C ALA A 192 4.84 11.67 34.04
N ILE A 193 5.34 12.90 34.01
CA ILE A 193 6.31 13.40 33.03
C ILE A 193 7.53 13.87 33.83
N SER A 194 8.73 13.46 33.40
CA SER A 194 9.99 13.85 34.03
C SER A 194 10.79 14.69 33.06
N GLN A 195 11.28 15.86 33.48
CA GLN A 195 12.05 16.76 32.61
C GLN A 195 13.16 17.46 33.40
N SER A 196 14.29 17.74 32.75
CA SER A 196 15.38 18.53 33.35
C SER A 196 14.86 19.85 33.92
N THR A 197 15.29 20.18 35.13
CA THR A 197 15.00 21.49 35.76
C THR A 197 15.46 22.68 34.93
N LYS A 198 16.44 22.47 34.04
CA LYS A 198 16.97 23.49 33.13
C LYS A 198 16.27 23.52 31.76
N SER A 199 15.34 22.59 31.51
CA SER A 199 14.63 22.54 30.23
C SER A 199 13.81 23.81 30.04
N PRO A 200 13.85 24.46 28.86
CA PRO A 200 12.99 25.60 28.55
C PRO A 200 11.52 25.19 28.43
N HIS A 201 11.22 23.89 28.37
CA HIS A 201 9.87 23.37 28.15
C HIS A 201 9.10 23.07 29.45
N ASN A 202 9.67 23.38 30.62
CA ASN A 202 9.00 23.13 31.89
C ASN A 202 7.65 23.89 32.00
N GLU A 203 7.61 25.15 31.58
CA GLU A 203 6.38 25.97 31.62
C GLU A 203 5.30 25.42 30.66
N GLU A 204 5.69 24.86 29.52
CA GLU A 204 4.77 24.21 28.58
C GLU A 204 4.10 23.00 29.22
N ILE A 205 4.85 22.15 29.93
CA ILE A 205 4.30 20.98 30.62
C ILE A 205 3.27 21.42 31.68
N GLU A 206 3.61 22.44 32.48
CA GLU A 206 2.69 22.99 33.50
C GLU A 206 1.42 23.56 32.86
N TYR A 207 1.55 24.30 31.77
CA TYR A 207 0.43 24.83 30.99
C TYR A 207 -0.50 23.71 30.50
N ILE A 208 0.05 22.66 29.88
CA ILE A 208 -0.73 21.53 29.38
C ILE A 208 -1.49 20.86 30.52
N LEU A 209 -0.82 20.56 31.64
CA LEU A 209 -1.46 19.87 32.78
C LEU A 209 -2.57 20.73 33.43
N ASN A 210 -2.38 22.05 33.50
CA ASN A 210 -3.43 22.96 33.96
C ASN A 210 -4.64 22.96 33.02
N LYS A 211 -4.41 22.98 31.69
CA LYS A 211 -5.48 22.97 30.69
C LYS A 211 -6.18 21.63 30.56
N LEU A 212 -5.51 20.52 30.89
CA LEU A 212 -6.16 19.21 31.01
C LEU A 212 -7.23 19.16 32.11
N GLY A 213 -7.21 20.11 33.05
CA GLY A 213 -8.15 20.16 34.17
C GLY A 213 -7.88 19.08 35.22
N VAL A 214 -6.61 18.64 35.36
CA VAL A 214 -6.20 17.64 36.34
C VAL A 214 -5.51 18.28 37.54
N ASN A 215 -5.66 17.68 38.72
CA ASN A 215 -4.91 18.08 39.91
C ASN A 215 -3.54 17.39 39.90
N TRP A 216 -2.48 18.14 39.60
CA TRP A 216 -1.11 17.63 39.50
C TRP A 216 -0.18 18.25 40.56
N ARG A 217 0.97 17.63 40.78
CA ARG A 217 2.06 18.13 41.63
C ARG A 217 3.40 18.06 40.93
N LYS A 218 4.34 18.91 41.34
CA LYS A 218 5.74 18.92 40.89
C LYS A 218 6.66 18.61 42.06
N ASP A 219 7.48 17.59 41.89
CA ASP A 219 8.51 17.18 42.83
C ASP A 219 9.89 17.27 42.14
N VAL A 220 10.90 17.86 42.78
CA VAL A 220 12.28 17.86 42.24
C VAL A 220 12.98 16.59 42.72
N GLN A 221 13.37 15.73 41.77
CA GLN A 221 14.09 14.49 42.04
C GLN A 221 15.61 14.69 42.07
N LYS A 222 16.33 13.61 42.40
CA LYS A 222 17.79 13.54 42.28
C LYS A 222 18.20 13.93 40.85
N GLU A 223 19.40 14.49 40.71
CA GLU A 223 19.97 14.92 39.41
C GLU A 223 19.25 16.12 38.76
N ALA A 224 18.56 16.93 39.56
CA ALA A 224 17.90 18.16 39.10
C ALA A 224 16.86 17.90 37.99
N LEU A 225 16.00 16.90 38.21
CA LEU A 225 14.89 16.53 37.36
C LEU A 225 13.56 16.95 38.01
N ASN A 226 12.75 17.75 37.31
CA ASN A 226 11.37 18.00 37.69
C ASN A 226 10.51 16.78 37.34
N ARG A 227 9.72 16.28 38.28
CA ARG A 227 8.68 15.28 38.02
C ARG A 227 7.30 15.89 38.24
N TYR A 228 6.53 15.97 37.17
CA TYR A 228 5.13 16.35 37.18
C TYR A 228 4.28 15.08 37.28
N SER A 229 3.40 14.97 38.27
CA SER A 229 2.60 13.76 38.45
C SER A 229 1.19 14.03 38.94
N PHE A 230 0.25 13.20 38.48
CA PHE A 230 -1.15 13.23 38.88
C PHE A 230 -1.75 11.83 38.84
N GLN A 231 -2.99 11.72 39.33
CA GLN A 231 -3.77 10.48 39.27
C GLN A 231 -5.06 10.74 38.51
N HIS A 232 -5.36 9.86 37.56
CA HIS A 232 -6.64 9.85 36.87
C HIS A 232 -6.88 8.44 36.33
N LYS A 233 -7.85 7.71 36.89
CA LYS A 233 -7.97 6.26 36.62
C LYS A 233 -8.25 5.97 35.14
N SER A 234 -9.25 6.62 34.56
CA SER A 234 -9.69 6.31 33.20
C SER A 234 -8.67 6.74 32.14
N LEU A 235 -8.01 7.90 32.32
CA LEU A 235 -6.91 8.31 31.45
C LEU A 235 -5.70 7.37 31.58
N PHE A 236 -5.36 6.93 32.78
CA PHE A 236 -4.29 5.95 32.99
C PHE A 236 -4.57 4.64 32.25
N GLU A 237 -5.78 4.10 32.42
CA GLU A 237 -6.20 2.87 31.74
C GLU A 237 -6.17 3.08 30.22
N TRP A 238 -6.68 4.22 29.75
CA TRP A 238 -6.63 4.54 28.32
C TRP A 238 -5.19 4.59 27.79
N ILE A 239 -4.28 5.28 28.46
CA ILE A 239 -2.85 5.33 28.08
C ILE A 239 -2.28 3.92 28.09
N LYS A 240 -2.51 3.13 29.14
CA LYS A 240 -2.04 1.74 29.25
C LYS A 240 -2.47 0.88 28.07
N TYR A 241 -3.73 0.99 27.64
CA TYR A 241 -4.29 0.13 26.59
C TYR A 241 -4.04 0.64 25.17
N ASN A 242 -3.78 1.94 24.98
CA ASN A 242 -3.66 2.54 23.64
C ASN A 242 -2.25 2.99 23.29
N CYS A 243 -1.38 3.20 24.29
CA CYS A 243 -0.02 3.71 24.11
C CYS A 243 1.07 2.69 24.46
N TYR A 244 0.69 1.44 24.78
CA TYR A 244 1.64 0.37 25.07
C TYR A 244 1.18 -0.95 24.44
N ASN A 245 2.12 -1.71 23.89
CA ASN A 245 1.92 -3.08 23.44
C ASN A 245 2.41 -4.09 24.48
N GLY A 246 1.51 -4.95 24.93
CA GLY A 246 1.81 -6.04 25.86
C GLY A 246 1.75 -5.64 27.34
N GLU A 247 2.18 -6.55 28.22
CA GLU A 247 1.95 -6.42 29.66
C GLU A 247 2.90 -5.47 30.37
N LYS A 248 4.09 -5.21 29.81
CA LYS A 248 5.07 -4.28 30.41
C LYS A 248 4.78 -2.86 29.94
N GLN A 249 4.67 -1.90 30.86
CA GLN A 249 4.52 -0.47 30.56
C GLN A 249 5.89 0.20 30.65
N ASN A 250 6.72 0.04 29.61
CA ASN A 250 8.02 0.68 29.55
C ASN A 250 8.28 1.29 28.17
N PHE A 251 9.39 1.99 28.01
CA PHE A 251 9.70 2.68 26.76
C PHE A 251 9.73 1.74 25.54
N GLU A 252 10.12 0.47 25.70
CA GLU A 252 10.25 -0.49 24.60
C GLU A 252 8.91 -0.95 24.04
N THR A 253 7.86 -0.86 24.87
CA THR A 253 6.51 -1.26 24.51
C THR A 253 5.63 -0.08 24.11
N LYS A 254 6.10 1.17 24.25
CA LYS A 254 5.36 2.35 23.84
C LYS A 254 4.94 2.28 22.36
N THR A 255 3.72 2.72 22.08
CA THR A 255 3.12 2.80 20.74
C THR A 255 2.35 4.10 20.57
N LEU A 256 2.13 4.50 19.31
CA LEU A 256 1.35 5.68 18.98
C LEU A 256 -0.12 5.29 18.78
N PRO A 257 -1.05 5.78 19.61
CA PRO A 257 -2.45 5.42 19.51
C PRO A 257 -3.09 5.90 18.20
N GLN A 258 -4.08 5.15 17.73
CA GLN A 258 -4.75 5.41 16.45
C GLN A 258 -5.40 6.81 16.40
N VAL A 259 -5.92 7.31 17.52
CA VAL A 259 -6.51 8.66 17.60
C VAL A 259 -5.53 9.77 17.22
N ILE A 260 -4.23 9.57 17.42
CA ILE A 260 -3.20 10.53 17.05
C ILE A 260 -2.78 10.32 15.59
N LYS A 261 -2.64 9.07 15.14
CA LYS A 261 -2.35 8.76 13.72
C LYS A 261 -3.42 9.29 12.76
N ASP A 262 -4.67 9.32 13.21
CA ASP A 262 -5.79 9.85 12.43
C ASP A 262 -6.08 11.33 12.71
N ALA A 263 -5.38 11.98 13.64
CA ALA A 263 -5.60 13.39 13.93
C ALA A 263 -5.37 14.25 12.67
N ASN A 264 -6.08 15.39 12.61
CA ASN A 264 -5.83 16.37 11.55
C ASN A 264 -4.39 16.92 11.66
N LYS A 265 -3.96 17.62 10.61
CA LYS A 265 -2.57 18.06 10.48
C LYS A 265 -2.10 18.91 11.66
N ASP A 266 -2.89 19.88 12.08
CA ASP A 266 -2.50 20.81 13.16
C ASP A 266 -2.38 20.05 14.49
N CYS A 267 -3.34 19.19 14.81
CA CYS A 267 -3.29 18.34 15.99
C CYS A 267 -2.10 17.38 15.96
N PHE A 268 -1.82 16.74 14.82
CA PHE A 268 -0.69 15.82 14.70
C PHE A 268 0.65 16.56 14.81
N MET A 269 0.75 17.76 14.24
CA MET A 269 1.93 18.62 14.38
C MET A 269 2.16 19.04 15.82
N ALA A 270 1.10 19.32 16.59
CA ALA A 270 1.20 19.63 18.01
C ALA A 270 1.73 18.43 18.82
N PHE A 271 1.38 17.20 18.45
CA PHE A 271 2.02 15.99 18.98
C PHE A 271 3.50 15.91 18.61
N CYS A 272 3.84 16.14 17.33
CA CYS A 272 5.22 16.06 16.87
C CYS A 272 6.14 17.06 17.58
N GLU A 273 5.68 18.30 17.76
CA GLU A 273 6.40 19.37 18.47
C GLU A 273 6.77 18.95 19.90
N THR A 274 5.78 18.51 20.69
CA THR A 274 6.05 18.14 22.09
C THR A 274 6.83 16.84 22.23
N PHE A 275 6.63 15.88 21.31
CA PHE A 275 7.48 14.69 21.27
C PHE A 275 8.94 15.06 21.00
N ILE A 276 9.19 15.96 20.06
CA ILE A 276 10.53 16.44 19.70
C ILE A 276 11.18 17.19 20.87
N ASN A 277 10.43 17.99 21.62
CA ASN A 277 10.93 18.69 22.80
C ASN A 277 11.45 17.74 23.89
N GLY A 278 10.99 16.47 23.91
CA GLY A 278 11.52 15.43 24.81
C GLY A 278 12.64 14.58 24.19
N ASP A 279 12.36 13.92 23.07
CA ASP A 279 13.21 12.84 22.52
C ASP A 279 13.78 13.14 21.10
N GLY A 280 13.55 14.35 20.58
CA GLY A 280 13.91 14.71 19.20
C GLY A 280 14.76 15.99 19.10
N TYR A 281 14.87 16.50 17.88
CA TYR A 281 15.42 17.83 17.61
C TYR A 281 15.00 18.31 16.21
N TYR A 282 15.21 19.60 15.94
CA TYR A 282 15.10 20.15 14.60
C TYR A 282 16.49 20.24 13.95
N HIS A 283 16.61 19.79 12.70
CA HIS A 283 17.81 19.96 11.90
C HIS A 283 17.48 20.68 10.59
N LYS A 284 17.95 21.93 10.44
CA LYS A 284 17.62 22.79 9.29
C LYS A 284 16.11 22.85 9.07
N ASP A 285 15.39 23.17 10.14
CA ASP A 285 13.92 23.30 10.20
C ASP A 285 13.14 22.01 9.92
N LYS A 286 13.80 20.85 9.93
CA LYS A 286 13.16 19.54 9.72
C LYS A 286 13.08 18.76 11.00
N MET A 287 11.92 18.18 11.25
CA MET A 287 11.68 17.30 12.40
C MET A 287 12.61 16.07 12.36
N GLN A 288 13.31 15.82 13.47
CA GLN A 288 14.10 14.62 13.70
C GLN A 288 13.60 13.91 14.96
N PHE A 289 13.13 12.68 14.79
CA PHE A 289 12.72 11.81 15.89
C PHE A 289 13.81 10.76 16.09
N VAL A 290 14.35 10.68 17.30
CA VAL A 290 15.43 9.73 17.64
C VAL A 290 14.94 8.80 18.72
N GLY A 291 15.32 7.53 18.64
CA GLY A 291 14.94 6.58 19.68
C GLY A 291 15.47 5.18 19.45
N THR A 292 15.28 4.33 20.44
CA THR A 292 15.60 2.88 20.35
C THR A 292 14.36 2.01 20.15
N ASN A 293 13.15 2.56 20.34
CA ASN A 293 11.89 1.89 20.05
C ASN A 293 11.54 2.09 18.57
N LYS A 294 11.88 1.08 17.75
CA LYS A 294 11.58 1.08 16.31
C LYS A 294 10.08 1.16 16.03
N THR A 295 9.26 0.44 16.79
CA THR A 295 7.81 0.36 16.59
C THR A 295 7.16 1.74 16.73
N LEU A 296 7.47 2.46 17.81
CA LEU A 296 6.95 3.80 18.04
C LEU A 296 7.34 4.76 16.90
N LEU A 297 8.61 4.75 16.48
CA LEU A 297 9.05 5.61 15.38
C LEU A 297 8.43 5.20 14.03
N ASP A 298 8.23 3.90 13.77
CA ASP A 298 7.50 3.44 12.59
C ASP A 298 6.06 3.97 12.59
N GLU A 299 5.38 3.97 13.73
CA GLU A 299 4.02 4.49 13.84
C GLU A 299 3.95 6.02 13.75
N ILE A 300 4.94 6.74 14.27
CA ILE A 300 5.10 8.18 14.04
C ILE A 300 5.29 8.46 12.55
N GLN A 301 6.09 7.65 11.85
CA GLN A 301 6.22 7.75 10.40
C GLN A 301 4.89 7.55 9.68
N VAL A 302 4.05 6.60 10.14
CA VAL A 302 2.70 6.44 9.59
C VAL A 302 1.89 7.71 9.78
N GLY A 303 1.87 8.29 10.99
CA GLY A 303 1.15 9.54 11.27
C GLY A 303 1.64 10.73 10.42
N LEU A 304 2.95 10.84 10.19
CA LEU A 304 3.53 11.85 9.28
C LEU A 304 2.96 11.68 7.86
N PHE A 305 3.00 10.46 7.32
CA PHE A 305 2.43 10.19 6.00
C PHE A 305 0.92 10.46 5.97
N MET A 306 0.16 10.05 6.98
CA MET A 306 -1.28 10.32 7.04
C MET A 306 -1.59 11.82 7.03
N ASN A 307 -0.64 12.68 7.43
CA ASN A 307 -0.77 14.14 7.41
C ASN A 307 -0.02 14.82 6.25
N GLY A 308 0.35 14.06 5.22
CA GLY A 308 1.01 14.58 4.01
C GLY A 308 2.46 15.01 4.21
N ILE A 309 3.11 14.54 5.28
CA ILE A 309 4.50 14.87 5.61
C ILE A 309 5.38 13.68 5.22
N ASN A 310 6.26 13.91 4.25
CA ASN A 310 7.19 12.87 3.82
C ASN A 310 8.28 12.69 4.88
N SER A 311 8.70 11.43 5.08
CA SER A 311 9.75 11.12 6.03
C SER A 311 10.58 9.91 5.60
N ARG A 312 11.76 9.78 6.21
CA ARG A 312 12.68 8.67 5.96
C ARG A 312 13.21 8.10 7.25
N PHE A 313 13.38 6.78 7.24
CA PHE A 313 13.78 6.01 8.39
C PHE A 313 15.21 5.50 8.24
N TYR A 314 16.04 5.71 9.25
CA TYR A 314 17.45 5.37 9.26
C TYR A 314 17.83 4.63 10.53
N ILE A 315 18.82 3.74 10.43
CA ILE A 315 19.59 3.29 11.59
C ILE A 315 20.73 4.28 11.76
N SER A 316 20.67 5.13 12.78
CA SER A 316 21.69 6.16 13.03
C SER A 316 22.94 5.56 13.69
N HIS A 317 22.74 4.63 14.64
CA HIS A 317 23.83 3.90 15.28
C HIS A 317 23.46 2.44 15.47
N LYS A 318 24.34 1.55 15.03
CA LYS A 318 24.14 0.10 15.21
C LYS A 318 24.42 -0.33 16.65
N LYS A 319 23.71 -1.36 17.09
CA LYS A 319 24.00 -2.13 18.31
C LYS A 319 25.48 -2.53 18.30
N GLY A 320 26.14 -2.33 19.45
CA GLY A 320 27.55 -2.63 19.63
C GLY A 320 28.50 -1.49 19.25
N SER A 321 28.02 -0.43 18.59
CA SER A 321 28.83 0.77 18.35
C SER A 321 29.14 1.52 19.65
N ILE A 322 30.26 2.25 19.66
CA ILE A 322 30.70 3.07 20.79
C ILE A 322 30.03 4.45 20.70
N GLY A 323 29.47 4.91 21.82
CA GLY A 323 28.96 6.26 22.00
C GLY A 323 29.81 6.99 23.02
N VAL A 324 29.77 8.33 22.99
CA VAL A 324 30.42 9.18 23.97
C VAL A 324 29.39 10.19 24.47
N ILE A 325 29.19 10.25 25.78
CA ILE A 325 28.36 11.26 26.46
C ILE A 325 29.21 11.82 27.60
N ASP A 326 29.35 13.15 27.67
CA ASP A 326 30.13 13.85 28.69
C ASP A 326 31.54 13.26 28.91
N GLY A 327 32.22 12.95 27.80
CA GLY A 327 33.57 12.36 27.80
C GLY A 327 33.65 10.88 28.21
N ARG A 328 32.54 10.25 28.59
CA ARG A 328 32.48 8.82 28.93
C ARG A 328 32.05 7.99 27.72
N SER A 329 32.84 6.98 27.40
CA SER A 329 32.48 6.03 26.34
C SER A 329 31.55 4.93 26.86
N PHE A 330 30.60 4.51 26.03
CA PHE A 330 29.72 3.39 26.34
C PHE A 330 29.41 2.59 25.08
N LYS A 331 29.12 1.30 25.25
CA LYS A 331 28.71 0.42 24.14
C LYS A 331 27.19 0.41 24.05
N ARG A 332 26.64 0.73 22.88
CA ARG A 332 25.19 0.70 22.66
C ARG A 332 24.65 -0.72 22.71
N LYS A 333 23.64 -0.96 23.54
CA LYS A 333 22.99 -2.28 23.69
C LYS A 333 21.95 -2.57 22.59
N LYS A 334 21.49 -1.52 21.90
CA LYS A 334 20.44 -1.57 20.87
C LYS A 334 20.81 -0.68 19.68
N ASP A 335 20.14 -0.90 18.57
CA ASP A 335 20.15 0.04 17.45
C ASP A 335 19.45 1.34 17.89
N CYS A 336 20.03 2.48 17.52
CA CYS A 336 19.35 3.76 17.53
C CYS A 336 18.84 4.05 16.12
N TYR A 337 17.61 4.55 16.07
CA TYR A 337 16.93 4.91 14.85
C TYR A 337 16.76 6.42 14.77
N LEU A 338 16.72 6.92 13.54
CA LEU A 338 16.42 8.30 13.21
C LEU A 338 15.31 8.31 12.17
N LEU A 339 14.19 8.93 12.50
CA LEU A 339 13.14 9.29 11.56
C LEU A 339 13.27 10.78 11.25
N SER A 340 13.44 11.09 9.97
CA SER A 340 13.72 12.43 9.48
C SER A 340 12.63 12.90 8.53
N GLU A 341 12.10 14.10 8.75
CA GLU A 341 11.25 14.78 7.77
C GLU A 341 12.02 15.07 6.47
N VAL A 342 11.30 14.97 5.35
CA VAL A 342 11.85 15.17 4.01
C VAL A 342 10.99 16.16 3.23
N SER A 343 11.53 17.35 2.94
CA SER A 343 10.79 18.36 2.17
C SER A 343 10.52 17.96 0.72
N HIS A 344 11.42 17.20 0.10
CA HIS A 344 11.31 16.77 -1.29
C HIS A 344 11.68 15.30 -1.43
N PRO A 345 10.90 14.51 -2.18
CA PRO A 345 11.26 13.13 -2.44
C PRO A 345 12.70 13.01 -2.97
N PRO A 346 13.41 11.96 -2.57
CA PRO A 346 14.78 11.73 -3.01
C PRO A 346 14.87 11.67 -4.53
N ARG A 347 15.99 12.19 -5.04
CA ARG A 347 16.35 12.05 -6.44
C ARG A 347 17.33 10.89 -6.60
N TYR A 348 16.90 9.85 -7.30
CA TYR A 348 17.71 8.71 -7.68
C TYR A 348 18.45 9.03 -8.97
N ILE A 349 19.79 9.04 -8.94
CA ILE A 349 20.64 9.21 -10.12
C ILE A 349 21.11 7.82 -10.54
N ILE A 350 20.67 7.32 -11.68
CA ILE A 350 20.97 5.96 -12.13
C ILE A 350 22.40 5.93 -12.68
N LYS A 351 23.25 5.09 -12.07
CA LYS A 351 24.66 4.87 -12.46
C LYS A 351 24.89 3.45 -12.97
N LYS A 352 24.19 2.47 -12.39
CA LYS A 352 24.26 1.05 -12.79
C LYS A 352 22.89 0.40 -12.70
N THR A 353 22.66 -0.56 -13.58
CA THR A 353 21.50 -1.45 -13.61
C THR A 353 21.96 -2.90 -13.64
N GLU A 354 21.34 -3.76 -12.83
CA GLU A 354 21.64 -5.19 -12.78
C GLU A 354 20.35 -6.00 -12.78
N THR A 355 20.33 -7.15 -13.45
CA THR A 355 19.17 -8.04 -13.42
C THR A 355 19.46 -9.30 -12.62
N PHE A 356 18.52 -9.72 -11.79
CA PHE A 356 18.62 -10.95 -10.99
C PHE A 356 17.26 -11.63 -10.89
N PHE A 357 17.24 -12.86 -10.35
CA PHE A 357 16.01 -13.59 -10.08
C PHE A 357 15.84 -13.79 -8.59
N ASP A 358 14.62 -13.60 -8.09
CA ASP A 358 14.27 -13.84 -6.69
C ASP A 358 12.78 -14.16 -6.55
N LYS A 359 12.34 -14.51 -5.34
CA LYS A 359 10.94 -14.66 -4.99
C LYS A 359 10.23 -13.32 -5.02
N ALA A 360 8.96 -13.36 -5.37
CA ALA A 360 8.17 -12.16 -5.59
C ALA A 360 6.74 -12.31 -5.08
N VAL A 361 6.12 -11.19 -4.74
CA VAL A 361 4.69 -11.14 -4.40
C VAL A 361 3.97 -10.17 -5.31
N ASN A 362 2.91 -10.66 -5.96
CA ASN A 362 1.96 -9.85 -6.70
C ASN A 362 0.70 -9.66 -5.84
N ILE A 363 0.46 -8.43 -5.40
CA ILE A 363 -0.71 -8.03 -4.60
C ILE A 363 -1.67 -7.27 -5.52
N ARG A 364 -2.90 -7.75 -5.65
CA ARG A 364 -3.89 -7.13 -6.53
C ARG A 364 -5.00 -6.47 -5.74
N ILE A 365 -5.20 -5.18 -6.02
CA ILE A 365 -6.22 -4.34 -5.37
C ILE A 365 -7.24 -3.83 -6.41
N PRO A 366 -8.53 -3.70 -6.04
CA PRO A 366 -9.62 -3.45 -6.98
C PRO A 366 -9.83 -1.98 -7.38
N ASN A 367 -9.13 -1.02 -6.76
CA ASN A 367 -9.36 0.40 -7.00
C ASN A 367 -8.75 0.89 -8.33
N LYS A 368 -9.14 2.10 -8.76
CA LYS A 368 -8.80 2.60 -10.10
C LYS A 368 -7.33 2.90 -10.30
N THR A 369 -6.62 3.40 -9.27
CA THR A 369 -5.19 3.70 -9.39
C THR A 369 -4.31 2.46 -9.21
N ARG A 370 -4.82 1.46 -8.48
CA ARG A 370 -4.09 0.26 -8.05
C ARG A 370 -2.80 0.57 -7.27
N ALA A 371 -2.68 1.81 -6.79
CA ALA A 371 -1.49 2.29 -6.12
C ALA A 371 -1.43 1.76 -4.68
N MET A 372 -0.26 1.34 -4.25
CA MET A 372 0.04 0.96 -2.87
C MET A 372 1.27 1.73 -2.40
N LEU A 373 1.26 2.18 -1.15
CA LEU A 373 2.41 2.83 -0.55
C LEU A 373 3.35 1.76 0.01
N VAL A 374 4.58 1.73 -0.49
CA VAL A 374 5.57 0.69 -0.19
C VAL A 374 6.82 1.31 0.41
N ARG A 375 7.45 0.58 1.32
CA ARG A 375 8.75 0.87 1.91
C ARG A 375 9.76 -0.22 1.57
N ASN A 376 10.89 0.19 0.99
CA ASN A 376 12.08 -0.64 0.81
C ASN A 376 13.25 0.02 1.58
N GLY A 377 13.51 -0.47 2.79
CA GLY A 377 14.47 0.13 3.71
C GLY A 377 14.11 1.58 4.04
N LYS A 378 15.00 2.52 3.68
CA LYS A 378 14.79 3.97 3.88
C LYS A 378 13.90 4.63 2.82
N ASN A 379 13.57 3.92 1.75
CA ASN A 379 12.86 4.48 0.60
C ASN A 379 11.38 4.15 0.70
N VAL A 380 10.53 5.17 0.74
CA VAL A 380 9.07 5.04 0.67
C VAL A 380 8.60 5.59 -0.67
N PHE A 381 7.59 4.97 -1.29
CA PHE A 381 7.05 5.46 -2.56
C PHE A 381 5.72 4.79 -2.90
N TRP A 382 4.93 5.49 -3.72
CA TRP A 382 3.75 4.91 -4.37
C TRP A 382 4.17 4.02 -5.54
N THR A 383 3.53 2.85 -5.63
CA THR A 383 3.77 1.90 -6.71
C THR A 383 2.51 1.12 -7.08
N HIS A 384 2.49 0.49 -8.24
CA HIS A 384 1.45 -0.42 -8.69
C HIS A 384 2.13 -1.67 -9.26
N ASN A 385 1.60 -2.84 -8.94
CA ASN A 385 2.04 -4.12 -9.49
C ASN A 385 1.79 -4.26 -11.01
N GLY A 386 1.37 -3.22 -11.72
CA GLY A 386 1.36 -3.14 -13.18
C GLY A 386 0.56 -4.21 -13.91
N GLY A 387 0.77 -4.29 -15.23
CA GLY A 387 0.10 -5.18 -16.16
C GLY A 387 -0.07 -4.54 -17.54
N VAL A 388 -0.01 -5.31 -18.63
CA VAL A 388 -0.13 -4.82 -20.04
C VAL A 388 -1.35 -3.91 -20.26
N ILE A 389 -2.41 -4.14 -19.50
CA ILE A 389 -3.64 -3.34 -19.56
C ILE A 389 -3.41 -1.89 -19.12
N ASP A 390 -2.54 -1.67 -18.14
CA ASP A 390 -2.37 -0.36 -17.50
C ASP A 390 -1.71 0.66 -18.45
N GLY A 391 -0.71 0.25 -19.25
CA GLY A 391 -0.10 1.17 -20.23
C GLY A 391 -0.83 1.24 -21.59
N THR A 392 -1.68 0.26 -21.92
CA THR A 392 -2.45 0.28 -23.19
C THR A 392 -3.82 0.96 -23.03
N GLY A 393 -4.43 0.87 -21.85
CA GLY A 393 -5.78 1.34 -21.56
C GLY A 393 -6.87 0.56 -22.29
N ILE A 394 -6.60 -0.70 -22.65
CA ILE A 394 -7.61 -1.62 -23.22
C ILE A 394 -8.46 -2.23 -22.10
N ILE A 395 -9.44 -3.07 -22.45
CA ILE A 395 -10.24 -3.77 -21.44
C ILE A 395 -9.38 -4.84 -20.78
N GLY A 396 -9.34 -4.85 -19.46
CA GLY A 396 -8.75 -5.95 -18.70
C GLY A 396 -9.73 -7.11 -18.54
N PHE A 397 -9.30 -8.33 -18.87
CA PHE A 397 -9.99 -9.56 -18.55
C PHE A 397 -9.50 -10.09 -17.20
N VAL A 398 -10.38 -10.18 -16.21
CA VAL A 398 -10.05 -10.72 -14.88
C VAL A 398 -10.63 -12.12 -14.80
N ASN A 399 -9.78 -13.15 -14.90
CA ASN A 399 -10.18 -14.56 -15.00
C ASN A 399 -11.16 -14.99 -13.90
N ILE A 400 -10.86 -14.61 -12.65
CA ILE A 400 -11.63 -14.98 -11.45
C ILE A 400 -12.87 -14.11 -11.18
N SER A 401 -13.17 -13.13 -12.05
CA SER A 401 -14.29 -12.24 -11.84
C SER A 401 -15.64 -12.96 -11.93
N THR A 402 -16.68 -12.34 -11.40
CA THR A 402 -18.05 -12.88 -11.45
C THR A 402 -18.52 -13.03 -12.91
N PRO A 403 -19.24 -14.11 -13.27
CA PRO A 403 -19.80 -14.27 -14.61
C PRO A 403 -20.64 -13.07 -15.06
N ILE A 404 -20.69 -12.82 -16.36
CA ILE A 404 -21.56 -11.81 -16.96
C ILE A 404 -22.99 -12.36 -17.02
N LYS A 405 -23.97 -11.53 -16.65
CA LYS A 405 -25.39 -11.89 -16.74
C LYS A 405 -25.80 -12.26 -18.17
N GLU A 406 -26.56 -13.33 -18.30
CA GLU A 406 -27.15 -13.77 -19.56
C GLU A 406 -28.67 -13.70 -19.44
N LYS A 407 -29.34 -13.07 -20.42
CA LYS A 407 -30.80 -12.87 -20.41
C LYS A 407 -31.38 -12.21 -19.14
N GLY A 408 -30.54 -11.50 -18.37
CA GLY A 408 -30.92 -10.82 -17.13
C GLY A 408 -30.51 -11.56 -15.85
N ASP A 409 -30.19 -12.85 -15.96
CA ASP A 409 -29.89 -13.73 -14.83
C ASP A 409 -28.40 -14.01 -14.66
N MET A 410 -28.00 -14.34 -13.44
CA MET A 410 -26.64 -14.79 -13.14
C MET A 410 -26.48 -16.26 -13.55
N PRO A 411 -25.61 -16.58 -14.53
CA PRO A 411 -25.44 -17.97 -14.96
C PRO A 411 -24.65 -18.78 -13.91
N LYS A 412 -24.83 -20.11 -13.94
CA LYS A 412 -24.25 -21.05 -12.96
C LYS A 412 -22.81 -21.45 -13.29
N TYR A 413 -21.95 -20.50 -13.67
CA TYR A 413 -20.52 -20.76 -13.84
C TYR A 413 -19.74 -20.39 -12.59
N LYS A 414 -18.62 -21.08 -12.34
CA LYS A 414 -17.73 -20.78 -11.21
C LYS A 414 -17.23 -19.33 -11.24
N ASN A 415 -16.76 -18.87 -12.40
CA ASN A 415 -16.23 -17.52 -12.65
C ASN A 415 -16.37 -17.15 -14.15
N LEU A 416 -15.96 -15.94 -14.51
CA LEU A 416 -16.01 -15.43 -15.88
C LEU A 416 -15.16 -16.25 -16.86
N GLN A 417 -13.99 -16.73 -16.44
CA GLN A 417 -13.15 -17.58 -17.30
C GLN A 417 -13.89 -18.86 -17.71
N VAL A 418 -14.51 -19.56 -16.74
CA VAL A 418 -15.29 -20.78 -17.04
C VAL A 418 -16.46 -20.47 -17.97
N GLN A 419 -17.20 -19.39 -17.72
CA GLN A 419 -18.26 -18.95 -18.64
C GLN A 419 -17.71 -18.77 -20.06
N CYS A 420 -16.60 -18.05 -20.22
CA CYS A 420 -15.99 -17.85 -21.53
C CYS A 420 -15.52 -19.17 -22.17
N LEU A 421 -14.96 -20.11 -21.41
CA LEU A 421 -14.52 -21.40 -21.94
C LEU A 421 -15.68 -22.24 -22.51
N TYR A 422 -16.82 -22.29 -21.82
CA TYR A 422 -18.01 -22.99 -22.34
C TYR A 422 -18.50 -22.37 -23.65
N HIS A 423 -18.63 -21.05 -23.70
CA HIS A 423 -19.06 -20.34 -24.90
C HIS A 423 -18.02 -20.43 -26.04
N LEU A 424 -16.72 -20.52 -25.72
CA LEU A 424 -15.68 -20.80 -26.72
C LEU A 424 -15.83 -22.21 -27.30
N ALA A 425 -16.12 -23.22 -26.46
CA ALA A 425 -16.36 -24.58 -26.91
C ALA A 425 -17.58 -24.65 -27.85
N ASP A 426 -18.70 -24.02 -27.49
CA ASP A 426 -19.88 -23.93 -28.35
C ASP A 426 -19.53 -23.31 -29.70
N LYS A 427 -18.75 -22.21 -29.68
CA LYS A 427 -18.30 -21.53 -30.91
C LYS A 427 -17.46 -22.42 -31.82
N VAL A 428 -16.58 -23.24 -31.24
CA VAL A 428 -15.74 -24.18 -31.98
C VAL A 428 -16.60 -25.29 -32.57
N ASN A 429 -17.50 -25.87 -31.79
CA ASN A 429 -18.39 -26.96 -32.20
C ASN A 429 -19.34 -26.55 -33.33
N GLU A 430 -19.78 -25.29 -33.35
CA GLU A 430 -20.61 -24.71 -34.42
C GLU A 430 -19.81 -24.38 -35.70
N GLY A 431 -18.50 -24.67 -35.76
CA GLY A 431 -17.63 -24.22 -36.86
C GLY A 431 -17.50 -22.68 -36.93
N GLY A 432 -17.73 -22.00 -35.81
CA GLY A 432 -17.83 -20.56 -35.71
C GLY A 432 -16.48 -19.83 -35.58
N LEU A 433 -15.34 -20.52 -35.65
CA LEU A 433 -13.99 -19.97 -35.53
C LEU A 433 -13.13 -20.36 -36.74
N TRP A 434 -12.56 -19.37 -37.42
CA TRP A 434 -11.66 -19.55 -38.57
C TRP A 434 -10.31 -18.90 -38.34
N ILE A 435 -9.24 -19.56 -38.78
CA ILE A 435 -7.87 -19.04 -38.69
C ILE A 435 -7.38 -18.68 -40.09
N LYS A 436 -7.39 -17.38 -40.42
CA LYS A 436 -6.88 -16.84 -41.69
C LYS A 436 -5.40 -16.40 -41.59
N ALA A 437 -4.94 -16.07 -40.39
CA ALA A 437 -3.58 -15.63 -40.16
C ALA A 437 -2.54 -16.69 -40.57
N ASP A 438 -1.34 -16.23 -40.91
CA ASP A 438 -0.26 -17.07 -41.43
C ASP A 438 0.45 -17.86 -40.32
N PHE A 439 -0.25 -18.85 -39.77
CA PHE A 439 0.30 -19.75 -38.78
C PHE A 439 1.07 -20.89 -39.43
N SER A 440 2.23 -21.23 -38.86
CA SER A 440 2.91 -22.49 -39.18
C SER A 440 2.03 -23.70 -38.84
N SER A 441 2.22 -24.81 -39.54
CA SER A 441 1.47 -26.06 -39.29
C SER A 441 1.53 -26.47 -37.83
N LYS A 442 2.71 -26.30 -37.20
CA LYS A 442 2.94 -26.58 -35.79
C LYS A 442 2.08 -25.73 -34.85
N VAL A 443 1.93 -24.42 -35.11
CA VAL A 443 1.07 -23.57 -34.27
C VAL A 443 -0.40 -23.94 -34.45
N LYS A 444 -0.83 -24.30 -35.67
CA LYS A 444 -2.20 -24.77 -35.91
C LYS A 444 -2.51 -26.04 -35.12
N GLU A 445 -1.56 -26.98 -35.05
CA GLU A 445 -1.67 -28.19 -34.23
C GLU A 445 -1.74 -27.84 -32.74
N TYR A 446 -0.90 -26.92 -32.26
CA TYR A 446 -0.95 -26.47 -30.86
C TYR A 446 -2.28 -25.82 -30.49
N ILE A 447 -2.86 -25.01 -31.37
CA ILE A 447 -4.18 -24.41 -31.13
C ILE A 447 -5.25 -25.50 -31.05
N LYS A 448 -5.26 -26.48 -31.96
CA LYS A 448 -6.22 -27.59 -31.92
C LYS A 448 -6.11 -28.37 -30.62
N GLU A 449 -4.89 -28.79 -30.27
CA GLU A 449 -4.62 -29.55 -29.06
C GLU A 449 -5.04 -28.78 -27.80
N GLU A 450 -4.83 -27.46 -27.74
CA GLU A 450 -5.27 -26.65 -26.59
C GLU A 450 -6.79 -26.46 -26.52
N LEU A 451 -7.47 -26.35 -27.67
CA LEU A 451 -8.92 -26.25 -27.74
C LEU A 451 -9.60 -27.58 -27.38
N ASP A 452 -9.01 -28.72 -27.73
CA ASP A 452 -9.50 -30.06 -27.34
C ASP A 452 -9.45 -30.30 -25.82
N GLN A 453 -8.64 -29.52 -25.10
CA GLN A 453 -8.56 -29.56 -23.64
C GLN A 453 -9.65 -28.73 -22.95
N ILE A 454 -10.55 -28.07 -23.69
CA ILE A 454 -11.73 -27.42 -23.11
C ILE A 454 -12.74 -28.51 -22.72
N GLN A 455 -12.56 -29.04 -21.51
CA GLN A 455 -13.36 -30.15 -20.99
C GLN A 455 -14.05 -29.73 -19.69
N SER A 456 -15.34 -30.04 -19.57
CA SER A 456 -16.11 -29.81 -18.36
C SER A 456 -15.58 -30.69 -17.22
N ARG A 457 -15.56 -30.15 -16.00
CA ARG A 457 -15.25 -30.91 -14.80
C ARG A 457 -16.54 -31.08 -14.01
N ASN A 458 -16.94 -32.33 -13.77
CA ASN A 458 -17.98 -32.60 -12.79
C ASN A 458 -17.40 -32.41 -11.39
N THR A 459 -17.94 -31.42 -10.68
CA THR A 459 -17.71 -31.18 -9.27
C THR A 459 -19.05 -31.27 -8.57
N ASP A 460 -19.10 -31.76 -7.32
CA ASP A 460 -20.31 -31.78 -6.49
C ASP A 460 -20.86 -30.37 -6.17
N GLU A 461 -20.22 -29.32 -6.68
CA GLU A 461 -20.65 -27.94 -6.57
C GLU A 461 -21.85 -27.64 -7.48
N ARG A 462 -22.74 -26.73 -7.05
CA ARG A 462 -23.89 -26.24 -7.84
C ARG A 462 -23.51 -25.42 -9.08
N LYS A 463 -22.21 -25.20 -9.34
CA LYS A 463 -21.70 -24.36 -10.42
C LYS A 463 -20.85 -25.19 -11.38
N LEU A 464 -20.97 -24.90 -12.68
CA LEU A 464 -20.16 -25.46 -13.74
C LEU A 464 -18.70 -25.03 -13.59
N ASP A 465 -17.77 -25.95 -13.86
CA ASP A 465 -16.32 -25.76 -13.84
C ASP A 465 -15.67 -26.47 -15.03
N CYS A 466 -14.41 -26.11 -15.33
CA CYS A 466 -13.61 -26.71 -16.40
C CYS A 466 -12.35 -27.38 -15.83
N LYS A 467 -11.71 -28.20 -16.67
CA LYS A 467 -10.38 -28.78 -16.40
C LYS A 467 -9.35 -27.70 -16.04
N ARG A 468 -8.51 -27.95 -15.02
CA ARG A 468 -7.58 -26.93 -14.50
C ARG A 468 -6.37 -26.77 -15.41
N LYS A 469 -5.76 -25.58 -15.37
CA LYS A 469 -4.55 -25.26 -16.14
C LYS A 469 -3.35 -26.14 -15.75
N SER A 470 -3.27 -26.60 -14.50
CA SER A 470 -2.25 -27.57 -14.03
C SER A 470 -2.37 -28.90 -14.79
N ASP A 471 -3.57 -29.46 -14.77
CA ASP A 471 -3.87 -30.78 -15.32
C ASP A 471 -3.60 -30.77 -16.84
N ILE A 472 -4.01 -29.69 -17.52
CA ILE A 472 -3.75 -29.52 -18.96
C ILE A 472 -2.25 -29.44 -19.26
N LYS A 473 -1.46 -28.75 -18.44
CA LYS A 473 0.00 -28.69 -18.61
C LYS A 473 0.64 -30.08 -18.51
N GLU A 474 0.10 -30.94 -17.65
CA GLU A 474 0.54 -32.33 -17.54
C GLU A 474 0.18 -33.13 -18.79
N ASP A 475 -1.02 -32.91 -19.37
CA ASP A 475 -1.47 -33.64 -20.56
C ASP A 475 -0.70 -33.27 -21.83
N ILE A 476 -0.46 -31.97 -22.08
CA ILE A 476 0.07 -31.46 -23.36
C ILE A 476 1.51 -30.94 -23.26
N GLY A 477 2.13 -31.03 -22.07
CA GLY A 477 3.51 -30.62 -21.81
C GLY A 477 3.80 -29.12 -21.89
N ARG A 478 2.78 -28.26 -21.99
CA ARG A 478 2.92 -26.79 -22.07
C ARG A 478 1.69 -26.06 -21.52
N SER A 479 1.81 -24.75 -21.34
CA SER A 479 0.68 -23.87 -20.99
C SER A 479 -0.27 -23.68 -22.18
N PRO A 480 -1.61 -23.71 -21.97
CA PRO A 480 -2.59 -23.51 -23.03
C PRO A 480 -2.82 -22.02 -23.36
N ASP A 481 -1.79 -21.34 -23.86
CA ASP A 481 -1.79 -19.88 -23.99
C ASP A 481 -2.61 -19.38 -25.21
N TYR A 482 -2.74 -20.15 -26.29
CA TYR A 482 -3.59 -19.79 -27.42
C TYR A 482 -5.07 -19.88 -27.05
N ARG A 483 -5.46 -20.94 -26.32
CA ARG A 483 -6.81 -21.07 -25.76
C ARG A 483 -7.13 -19.88 -24.86
N ASP A 484 -6.21 -19.52 -23.97
CA ASP A 484 -6.38 -18.40 -23.04
C ASP A 484 -6.50 -17.06 -23.79
N ALA A 485 -5.76 -16.86 -24.88
CA ALA A 485 -5.92 -15.70 -25.74
C ALA A 485 -7.29 -15.66 -26.44
N LEU A 486 -7.75 -16.79 -26.98
CA LEU A 486 -9.01 -16.90 -27.73
C LEU A 486 -10.24 -16.76 -26.84
N LEU A 487 -10.23 -17.28 -25.61
CA LEU A 487 -11.39 -17.21 -24.72
C LEU A 487 -11.76 -15.76 -24.38
N MET A 488 -10.77 -14.86 -24.27
CA MET A 488 -11.03 -13.46 -23.95
C MET A 488 -11.88 -12.78 -25.03
N ARG A 489 -11.85 -13.25 -26.28
CA ARG A 489 -12.71 -12.73 -27.36
C ARG A 489 -14.19 -12.95 -27.05
N VAL A 490 -14.56 -14.01 -26.32
CA VAL A 490 -15.94 -14.32 -25.90
C VAL A 490 -16.54 -13.17 -25.09
N TYR A 491 -15.72 -12.45 -24.33
CA TYR A 491 -16.16 -11.32 -23.51
C TYR A 491 -17.05 -10.32 -24.26
N PHE A 492 -16.70 -10.03 -25.52
CA PHE A 492 -17.45 -9.08 -26.36
C PHE A 492 -18.76 -9.64 -26.91
N ASP A 493 -18.93 -10.96 -26.92
CA ASP A 493 -20.18 -11.61 -27.32
C ASP A 493 -21.15 -11.64 -26.12
N LEU A 494 -20.63 -11.78 -24.88
CA LEU A 494 -21.41 -11.71 -23.64
C LEU A 494 -21.84 -10.28 -23.27
N LYS A 495 -20.94 -9.29 -23.38
CA LYS A 495 -21.26 -7.88 -23.12
C LYS A 495 -21.81 -7.21 -24.38
N GLN A 496 -23.12 -7.29 -24.60
CA GLN A 496 -23.77 -6.46 -25.61
C GLN A 496 -23.64 -4.98 -25.26
N VAL A 497 -23.01 -4.20 -26.15
CA VAL A 497 -22.93 -2.74 -26.00
C VAL A 497 -24.35 -2.20 -26.11
N LYS A 498 -24.94 -1.73 -25.00
CA LYS A 498 -26.17 -0.93 -25.06
C LYS A 498 -25.88 0.27 -25.97
N ARG A 499 -26.48 0.29 -27.17
CA ARG A 499 -26.51 1.52 -27.99
C ARG A 499 -27.13 2.60 -27.11
N ARG A 500 -26.35 3.61 -26.72
CA ARG A 500 -26.92 4.81 -26.11
C ARG A 500 -27.86 5.40 -27.16
N PHE A 501 -29.17 5.31 -26.92
CA PHE A 501 -30.13 6.11 -27.63
C PHE A 501 -29.75 7.57 -27.37
N VAL A 502 -29.23 8.25 -28.40
CA VAL A 502 -29.08 9.71 -28.37
C VAL A 502 -30.46 10.27 -28.68
N GLY A 503 -31.36 10.18 -27.69
CA GLY A 503 -32.65 10.84 -27.74
C GLY A 503 -32.45 12.29 -27.33
N THR A 504 -32.49 13.21 -28.30
CA THR A 504 -32.58 14.65 -28.05
C THR A 504 -33.91 14.91 -27.34
N ARG A 505 -33.87 15.03 -26.00
CA ARG A 505 -35.01 15.55 -25.24
C ARG A 505 -35.09 17.06 -25.55
N GLN A 506 -36.06 17.47 -26.37
CA GLN A 506 -36.40 18.89 -26.46
C GLN A 506 -36.73 19.39 -25.05
N ARG A 507 -36.00 20.42 -24.60
CA ARG A 507 -36.34 21.16 -23.39
C ARG A 507 -37.73 21.77 -23.60
N ARG A 508 -38.71 21.31 -22.83
CA ARG A 508 -39.92 22.11 -22.61
C ARG A 508 -39.51 23.28 -21.72
N THR A 509 -39.40 24.46 -22.33
CA THR A 509 -39.62 25.73 -21.63
C THR A 509 -41.07 25.76 -21.17
N ILE A 510 -41.28 25.84 -19.86
CA ILE A 510 -42.18 26.78 -19.17
C ILE A 510 -41.47 27.13 -17.88
#